data_AF-A0A248KK04-F1
#
_entry.id   AF-A0A248KK04-F1
#
_cell.length_a   1.000
_cell.length_b   1.000
_cell.length_c   1.000
_cell.angle_alpha   90.00
_cell.angle_beta   90.00
_cell.angle_gamma   90.00
#
_symmetry.space_group_name_H-M   'P 1'
#
loop_
_entity.id
_entity.type
_entity.pdbx_description
1 polymer ?
#
loop_
_entity_poly.entity_id
_entity_poly.type
_entity_poly.pdbx_seq_one_letter_code
_entity_poly.pdbx_strand_id
1 'polypeptide(L)' 'MKFGYARVSSKDQNLDRQMEVLEPLGLNKIFKEKISAKNNDRPQLNLLLELLGEGMRFS' A
#
# COMPACT_ATOMS: atom_id res chain seq x y z
N MET A 1 6.10 -13.49 2.24
CA MET A 1 5.09 -12.80 1.40
C MET A 1 5.50 -11.34 1.28
N LYS A 2 5.51 -10.77 0.07
CA LYS A 2 5.83 -9.35 -0.13
C LYS A 2 4.55 -8.57 -0.35
N PHE A 3 4.37 -7.50 0.41
CA PHE A 3 3.21 -6.63 0.31
C PHE A 3 3.64 -5.26 -0.17
N GLY A 4 2.90 -4.71 -1.13
CA GLY A 4 3.10 -3.35 -1.63
C GLY A 4 2.10 -2.38 -1.04
N TYR A 5 2.50 -1.14 -0.83
CA TYR A 5 1.62 -0.05 -0.43
C TYR A 5 1.77 1.13 -1.37
N ALA A 6 0.66 1.61 -1.92
CA ALA A 6 0.60 2.77 -2.81
C ALA A 6 -0.46 3.76 -2.32
N ARG A 7 -0.09 5.04 -2.25
CA ARG A 7 -1.00 6.12 -1.85
C ARG A 7 -1.05 7.17 -2.95
N VAL A 8 -2.26 7.55 -3.35
CA VAL A 8 -2.46 8.66 -4.30
C VAL A 8 -3.31 9.78 -3.72
N SER A 9 -2.81 10.99 -3.90
CA SER A 9 -3.50 12.23 -3.51
C SER A 9 -4.25 12.77 -4.73
N SER A 10 -5.55 12.50 -4.79
CA SER A 10 -6.47 12.92 -5.87
C SER A 10 -6.23 12.31 -7.27
N LYS A 11 -7.24 12.48 -8.13
CA LYS A 11 -7.69 11.61 -9.23
C LYS A 11 -6.71 11.40 -10.41
N ASP A 12 -5.53 12.01 -10.38
CA ASP A 12 -4.62 12.14 -11.53
C ASP A 12 -3.23 11.53 -11.34
N GLN A 13 -2.93 10.96 -10.16
CA GLN A 13 -1.69 10.22 -10.02
C GLN A 13 -1.81 8.84 -10.68
N ASN A 14 -0.96 8.63 -11.70
CA ASN A 14 -0.98 7.47 -12.57
C ASN A 14 -0.46 6.22 -11.82
N LEU A 15 -1.35 5.61 -11.03
CA LEU A 15 -1.11 4.37 -10.27
C LEU A 15 -0.63 3.22 -11.16
N ASP A 16 -1.08 3.18 -12.42
CA ASP A 16 -0.72 2.14 -13.37
C ASP A 16 0.79 2.08 -13.60
N ARG A 17 1.46 3.23 -13.80
CA ARG A 17 2.92 3.24 -13.93
C ARG A 17 3.65 2.76 -12.68
N GLN A 18 3.09 3.02 -11.50
CA GLN A 18 3.66 2.47 -10.27
C GLN A 18 3.42 0.96 -10.21
N MET A 19 2.26 0.46 -10.63
CA MET A 19 1.97 -0.97 -10.68
C MET A 19 2.88 -1.71 -11.65
N GLU A 20 3.16 -1.19 -12.84
CA GLU A 20 4.06 -1.81 -13.82
C GLU A 20 5.49 -2.00 -13.27
N VAL A 21 5.95 -1.10 -12.39
CA VAL A 21 7.25 -1.23 -11.70
C VAL A 21 7.18 -2.22 -10.52
N LEU A 22 6.01 -2.37 -9.92
CA LEU A 22 5.77 -3.22 -8.75
C LEU A 22 5.44 -4.68 -9.12
N GLU A 23 4.86 -4.94 -10.29
CA GLU A 23 4.62 -6.28 -10.84
C GLU A 23 5.88 -7.16 -10.87
N PRO A 24 7.02 -6.71 -11.43
CA PRO A 24 8.24 -7.54 -11.48
C PRO A 24 8.89 -7.75 -10.10
N LEU A 25 8.49 -7.00 -9.06
CA LEU A 25 9.03 -7.18 -7.70
C LEU A 25 8.46 -8.43 -6.99
N GLY A 26 7.46 -9.09 -7.59
CA GLY A 26 6.80 -10.27 -7.04
C GLY A 26 5.99 -9.95 -5.80
N LEU A 27 5.31 -8.79 -5.79
CA LEU A 27 4.41 -8.41 -4.70
C LEU A 27 3.16 -9.30 -4.74
N ASN A 28 2.90 -10.02 -3.66
CA ASN A 28 1.73 -10.89 -3.55
C ASN A 28 0.43 -10.10 -3.49
N LYS A 29 0.45 -8.92 -2.87
CA LYS A 29 -0.73 -8.06 -2.71
C LYS A 29 -0.30 -6.61 -2.56
N ILE A 30 -0.95 -5.73 -3.31
CA ILE A 30 -0.70 -4.29 -3.30
C ILE A 30 -1.93 -3.58 -2.74
N PHE A 31 -1.74 -2.88 -1.64
CA PHE A 31 -2.76 -2.04 -1.01
C PHE A 31 -2.70 -0.65 -1.60
N LYS A 32 -3.80 -0.20 -2.21
CA LYS A 32 -3.91 1.13 -2.80
C LYS A 32 -5.01 1.92 -2.13
N GLU A 33 -4.69 3.11 -1.65
CA GLU A 33 -5.68 4.03 -1.10
C GLU A 33 -5.56 5.43 -1.68
N LYS A 34 -6.73 6.03 -1.89
CA LYS A 34 -6.87 7.36 -2.43
C LYS A 34 -7.20 8.31 -1.31
N ILE A 35 -6.16 8.94 -0.78
CA ILE A 35 -6.25 9.85 0.35
C ILE A 35 -5.65 11.18 -0.08
N SER A 36 -6.48 12.22 -0.04
CA SER A 36 -6.00 13.60 -0.24
C SER A 36 -4.98 13.92 0.84
N ALA A 37 -3.90 14.64 0.50
CA ALA A 37 -2.86 15.03 1.45
C ALA A 37 -3.38 15.75 2.73
N LYS A 38 -4.60 16.29 2.68
CA LYS A 38 -5.29 16.90 3.82
C LYS A 38 -5.86 15.89 4.82
N ASN A 39 -6.12 14.66 4.38
CA ASN A 39 -6.70 13.62 5.21
C ASN A 39 -5.61 12.61 5.60
N ASN A 40 -5.53 12.27 6.88
CA ASN A 40 -4.47 11.39 7.40
C ASN A 40 -5.00 10.01 7.80
N ASP A 41 -6.28 9.77 7.58
CA ASP A 41 -6.95 8.50 7.85
C ASP A 41 -6.54 7.47 6.79
N ARG A 42 -5.69 6.50 7.17
CA ARG A 42 -5.05 5.50 6.29
C ARG A 42 -5.47 4.07 6.64
N PRO A 43 -6.73 3.70 6.41
CA PRO A 43 -7.24 2.39 6.78
C PRO A 43 -6.53 1.24 6.05
N GLN A 44 -6.11 1.42 4.78
CA GLN A 44 -5.41 0.36 4.05
C GLN A 44 -3.97 0.16 4.53
N LEU A 45 -3.29 1.24 4.94
CA LEU A 45 -1.98 1.13 5.59
C LEU A 45 -2.08 0.40 6.94
N ASN A 46 -3.07 0.74 7.76
CA ASN A 46 -3.26 0.08 9.05
C ASN A 46 -3.53 -1.43 8.88
N LEU A 47 -4.37 -1.81 7.91
CA LEU A 47 -4.61 -3.20 7.58
C LEU A 47 -3.33 -3.91 7.11
N LEU A 48 -2.52 -3.25 6.29
CA LEU A 48 -1.22 -3.79 5.88
C LEU A 48 -0.28 -3.97 7.08
N LEU A 49 -0.20 -2.99 7.98
CA LEU A 49 0.61 -3.06 9.18
C LEU A 49 0.13 -4.15 10.12
N GLU A 50 -1.17 -4.37 10.24
CA GLU A 50 -1.78 -5.47 10.98
C GLU A 50 -1.40 -6.82 10.36
N LEU A 51 -1.55 -6.97 9.04
CA LEU A 51 -1.14 -8.18 8.31
C LEU A 51 0.37 -8.47 8.41
N LEU A 52 1.21 -7.43 8.44
CA LEU A 52 2.66 -7.56 8.65
C LEU A 52 3.00 -7.86 10.11
N GLY A 53 2.29 -7.23 11.05
CA GLY A 53 2.52 -7.30 12.49
C GLY A 53 2.01 -8.57 13.14
N GLU A 54 0.90 -9.14 12.66
CA GLU A 54 0.40 -10.45 13.12
C GLU A 54 1.37 -11.58 12.74
N GLY A 55 2.23 -11.36 11.73
CA GLY A 55 3.35 -12.24 11.35
C GLY A 55 4.72 -11.85 11.93
N MET A 56 4.89 -10.64 12.49
CA MET A 56 6.12 -10.16 13.12
C MET A 56 5.85 -9.79 14.59
N ARG A 57 5.47 -10.78 15.39
CA ARG A 57 5.62 -10.67 16.84
C ARG A 57 7.11 -10.77 17.15
N PHE A 58 7.75 -9.61 17.30
CA PHE A 58 9.13 -9.51 17.79
C PHE A 58 9.22 -10.10 19.20
N SER A 59 10.21 -10.97 19.40
CA SER A 59 10.79 -11.23 20.72
C SER A 59 11.72 -10.09 21.13
#